data_AF-A0A6P5E204-F1
#
_entry.id   AF-A0A6P5E204-F1
#
_cell.length_a   1.000
_cell.length_b   1.000
_cell.length_c   1.000
_cell.angle_alpha   90.00
_cell.angle_beta   90.00
_cell.angle_gamma   90.00
#
_symmetry.space_group_name_H-M   'P 1'
#
loop_
_entity.id
_entity.type
_entity.pdbx_description
1 polymer ?
#
loop_
_entity_poly.entity_id
_entity_poly.type
_entity_poly.pdbx_seq_one_letter_code
_entity_poly.pdbx_strand_id
1 'polypeptide(L)'
;MAGQGEPCAGPGVWNQTEPEPAAARLLSLCFLKTAGVWVPPMYLWVLGPIHLLYIHRHDKGYIQMSRLFKAKMVLGFALIILCTSSVSVTLWRIQQGTPQALEFLIHPTVWLTTMSFAVFLIHAERKKGVQASGVLFGYWLLCFLFPATSATQQASRGDFQSDPFRHLSPYLYLSLVMAQFALSCLADQCPLFRKRPPQANPCPKAGASFPSKAMFWWVSG
;
A
#
# COMPACT_ATOMS: atom_id res chain seq x y z
N MET A 1 -32.34 -11.08 15.06
CA MET A 1 -31.36 -9.97 15.09
C MET A 1 -30.81 -9.82 13.68
N ALA A 2 -31.25 -8.79 12.97
CA ALA A 2 -30.92 -8.58 11.57
C ALA A 2 -29.42 -8.30 11.42
N GLY A 3 -28.73 -9.13 10.64
CA GLY A 3 -27.39 -8.81 10.19
C GLY A 3 -27.44 -7.52 9.37
N GLN A 4 -26.72 -6.50 9.81
CA GLN A 4 -26.51 -5.30 9.00
C GLN A 4 -25.76 -5.74 7.74
N GLY A 5 -26.50 -5.84 6.62
CA GLY A 5 -25.94 -6.07 5.31
C GLY A 5 -24.93 -4.98 4.99
N GLU A 6 -23.79 -5.36 4.41
CA GLU A 6 -22.90 -4.38 3.81
C GLU A 6 -23.71 -3.51 2.83
N PRO A 7 -23.54 -2.18 2.83
CA PRO A 7 -24.29 -1.28 1.94
C PRO A 7 -24.06 -1.55 0.44
N CYS A 8 -23.15 -2.48 0.11
CA CYS A 8 -22.82 -2.91 -1.25
C CYS A 8 -23.28 -4.34 -1.57
N ALA A 9 -23.77 -5.11 -0.59
CA ALA A 9 -24.18 -6.50 -0.76
C ALA A 9 -25.70 -6.63 -0.59
N GLY A 10 -26.44 -6.37 -1.67
CA GLY A 10 -27.87 -6.65 -1.71
C GLY A 10 -28.47 -6.50 -3.11
N PRO A 11 -29.17 -7.51 -3.65
CA PRO A 11 -30.03 -7.35 -4.83
C PRO A 11 -31.33 -6.66 -4.40
N GLY A 12 -31.23 -5.39 -3.98
CA GLY A 12 -32.36 -4.60 -3.46
C GLY A 12 -32.64 -3.32 -4.23
N VAL A 13 -31.93 -3.05 -5.33
CA VAL A 13 -32.00 -1.77 -6.05
C VAL A 13 -33.30 -1.58 -6.85
N TRP A 14 -34.12 -2.62 -7.02
CA TRP A 14 -35.32 -2.56 -7.87
C TRP A 14 -36.63 -2.25 -7.15
N ASN A 15 -36.64 -2.05 -5.82
CA ASN A 15 -37.89 -1.74 -5.11
C ASN A 15 -37.82 -0.42 -4.31
N GLN A 16 -38.33 0.64 -4.97
CA GLN A 16 -38.97 1.84 -4.41
C GLN A 16 -38.14 3.00 -3.79
N THR A 17 -38.26 4.17 -4.44
CA THR A 17 -38.28 5.55 -3.90
C THR A 17 -37.14 6.03 -2.99
N GLU A 18 -35.88 5.81 -3.35
CA GLU A 18 -34.78 6.60 -2.78
C GLU A 18 -34.64 7.93 -3.56
N PRO A 19 -34.43 9.08 -2.89
CA PRO A 19 -34.16 10.34 -3.58
C PRO A 19 -32.85 10.21 -4.39
N GLU A 20 -32.88 10.58 -5.68
CA GLU A 20 -31.73 10.65 -6.62
C GLU A 20 -30.36 11.01 -5.99
N PRO A 21 -30.22 12.02 -5.10
CA PRO A 21 -28.95 12.34 -4.46
C PRO A 21 -28.40 11.26 -3.51
N ALA A 22 -29.24 10.40 -2.92
CA ALA A 22 -28.82 9.31 -2.04
C ALA A 22 -28.25 8.13 -2.85
N ALA A 23 -28.91 7.76 -3.95
CA ALA A 23 -28.44 6.71 -4.86
C ALA A 23 -27.09 7.07 -5.50
N ALA A 24 -26.93 8.31 -5.97
CA ALA A 24 -25.66 8.81 -6.51
C ALA A 24 -24.53 8.79 -5.46
N ARG A 25 -24.83 9.16 -4.19
CA ARG A 25 -23.87 9.07 -3.08
C ARG A 25 -23.45 7.63 -2.78
N LEU A 26 -24.40 6.69 -2.72
CA LEU A 26 -24.10 5.27 -2.46
C LEU A 26 -23.27 4.66 -3.59
N LEU A 27 -23.60 4.96 -4.85
CA LEU A 27 -22.83 4.52 -6.01
C LEU A 27 -21.39 5.05 -5.94
N SER A 28 -21.22 6.33 -5.61
CA SER A 28 -19.88 6.95 -5.47
C SER A 28 -19.06 6.32 -4.34
N LEU A 29 -19.70 5.95 -3.21
CA LEU A 29 -19.04 5.34 -2.07
C LEU A 29 -18.62 3.90 -2.37
N CYS A 30 -19.48 3.13 -3.04
CA CYS A 30 -19.18 1.77 -3.49
C CYS A 30 -18.06 1.79 -4.53
N PHE A 31 -18.10 2.73 -5.48
CA PHE A 31 -17.02 2.91 -6.44
C PHE A 31 -15.70 3.25 -5.76
N LEU A 32 -15.69 4.17 -4.78
CA LEU A 32 -14.49 4.53 -4.04
C LEU A 32 -13.94 3.35 -3.21
N LYS A 33 -14.82 2.55 -2.59
CA LYS A 33 -14.44 1.33 -1.85
C LYS A 33 -13.80 0.30 -2.79
N THR A 34 -14.44 0.01 -3.92
CA THR A 34 -13.92 -0.92 -4.93
C THR A 34 -12.62 -0.41 -5.54
N ALA A 35 -12.59 0.85 -5.97
CA ALA A 35 -11.40 1.48 -6.50
C ALA A 35 -10.26 1.44 -5.48
N GLY A 36 -10.53 1.72 -4.21
CA GLY A 36 -9.51 1.68 -3.17
C GLY A 36 -8.90 0.30 -2.94
N VAL A 37 -9.66 -0.76 -3.17
CA VAL A 37 -9.19 -2.14 -3.04
C VAL A 37 -8.36 -2.58 -4.24
N TRP A 38 -8.70 -2.12 -5.45
CA TRP A 38 -8.09 -2.61 -6.70
C TRP A 38 -7.03 -1.68 -7.32
N VAL A 39 -7.16 -0.36 -7.16
CA VAL A 39 -6.26 0.62 -7.78
C VAL A 39 -4.80 0.46 -7.30
N PRO A 40 -4.49 0.34 -5.99
CA PRO A 40 -3.10 0.18 -5.57
C PRO A 40 -2.45 -1.14 -6.06
N PRO A 41 -3.13 -2.31 -5.99
CA PRO A 41 -2.65 -3.54 -6.63
C PRO A 41 -2.41 -3.42 -8.13
N MET A 42 -3.39 -2.90 -8.88
CA MET A 42 -3.27 -2.77 -10.34
C MET A 42 -2.12 -1.85 -10.75
N TYR A 43 -1.96 -0.73 -10.04
CA TYR A 43 -0.83 0.17 -10.23
C TYR A 43 0.51 -0.57 -10.11
N LEU A 44 0.67 -1.38 -9.05
CA LEU A 44 1.92 -2.09 -8.80
C LEU A 44 2.13 -3.24 -9.78
N TRP A 45 1.09 -3.98 -10.14
CA TRP A 45 1.19 -5.10 -11.08
C TRP A 45 1.48 -4.66 -12.51
N VAL A 46 1.08 -3.45 -12.91
CA VAL A 46 1.42 -2.90 -14.22
C VAL A 46 2.81 -2.26 -14.21
N LEU A 47 3.07 -1.33 -13.28
CA LEU A 47 4.32 -0.56 -13.28
C LEU A 47 5.50 -1.34 -12.70
N GLY A 48 5.27 -2.24 -11.75
CA GLY A 48 6.32 -3.00 -11.09
C GLY A 48 7.11 -3.90 -12.05
N PRO A 49 6.49 -4.73 -12.90
CA PRO A 49 7.21 -5.52 -13.90
C PRO A 49 7.99 -4.66 -14.90
N ILE A 50 7.40 -3.56 -15.38
CA ILE A 50 8.07 -2.60 -16.27
C ILE A 50 9.29 -2.00 -15.57
N HIS A 51 9.15 -1.65 -14.30
CA HIS A 51 10.24 -1.14 -13.49
C HIS A 51 11.35 -2.18 -13.28
N LEU A 52 10.99 -3.43 -12.97
CA LEU A 52 11.94 -4.53 -12.82
C LEU A 52 12.78 -4.74 -14.08
N LEU A 53 12.13 -4.72 -15.25
CA LEU A 53 12.79 -4.82 -16.55
C LEU A 53 13.74 -3.63 -16.78
N TYR A 54 13.28 -2.41 -16.53
CA TYR A 54 14.08 -1.20 -16.64
C TYR A 54 15.35 -1.28 -15.77
N ILE A 55 15.20 -1.61 -14.49
CA ILE A 55 16.35 -1.70 -13.60
C ILE A 55 17.24 -2.90 -14.00
N HIS A 56 16.67 -4.01 -14.50
CA HIS A 56 17.47 -5.15 -15.00
C HIS A 56 18.37 -4.81 -16.17
N ARG A 57 17.92 -3.92 -17.05
CA ARG A 57 18.73 -3.43 -18.18
C ARG A 57 19.77 -2.39 -17.74
N HIS A 58 19.50 -1.65 -16.67
CA HIS A 58 20.37 -0.56 -16.20
C HIS A 58 20.99 -0.88 -14.83
N ASP A 59 21.96 -1.79 -14.82
CA ASP A 59 22.71 -2.13 -13.60
C ASP A 59 23.64 -0.99 -13.16
N LYS A 60 23.23 -0.29 -12.09
CA LYS A 60 23.98 0.82 -11.47
C LYS A 60 24.94 0.36 -10.37
N GLY A 61 25.02 -0.95 -10.11
CA GLY A 61 25.83 -1.56 -9.05
C GLY A 61 25.01 -1.87 -7.80
N TYR A 62 25.66 -2.30 -6.72
CA TYR A 62 25.01 -2.75 -5.50
C TYR A 62 25.05 -1.67 -4.41
N ILE A 63 23.92 -1.40 -3.75
CA ILE A 63 23.84 -0.52 -2.55
C ILE A 63 24.05 -1.36 -1.29
N GLN A 64 24.94 -0.92 -0.39
CA GLN A 64 25.11 -1.52 0.93
C GLN A 64 23.85 -1.33 1.79
N MET A 65 23.63 -2.28 2.70
CA MET A 65 22.49 -2.31 3.62
C MET A 65 22.43 -1.04 4.49
N SER A 66 21.63 -0.05 4.07
CA SER A 66 21.37 1.14 4.88
C SER A 66 20.38 0.84 6.02
N ARG A 67 20.42 1.64 7.08
CA ARG A 67 19.43 1.58 8.17
C ARG A 67 18.02 1.85 7.65
N LEU A 68 17.88 2.72 6.64
CA LEU A 68 16.62 3.02 5.97
C LEU A 68 16.06 1.79 5.23
N PHE A 69 16.89 1.09 4.45
CA PHE A 69 16.48 -0.17 3.81
C PHE A 69 16.05 -1.22 4.83
N LYS A 70 16.80 -1.40 5.93
CA LYS A 70 16.40 -2.31 7.02
C LYS A 70 15.03 -1.93 7.58
N ALA A 71 14.77 -0.65 7.84
CA ALA A 71 13.49 -0.17 8.32
C ALA A 71 12.35 -0.45 7.32
N LYS A 72 12.56 -0.15 6.02
CA LYS A 72 11.59 -0.46 4.94
C LYS A 72 11.25 -1.96 4.89
N MET A 73 12.25 -2.83 5.02
CA MET A 73 12.05 -4.28 5.03
C MET A 73 11.30 -4.75 6.28
N VAL A 74 11.70 -4.30 7.48
CA VAL A 74 11.05 -4.68 8.75
C VAL A 74 9.57 -4.30 8.73
N LEU A 75 9.27 -3.07 8.34
CA LEU A 75 7.89 -2.60 8.25
C LEU A 75 7.11 -3.32 7.13
N GLY A 76 7.76 -3.64 6.00
CA GLY A 76 7.13 -4.40 4.91
C GLY A 76 6.77 -5.82 5.32
N PHE A 77 7.65 -6.49 6.06
CA PHE A 77 7.35 -7.80 6.66
C PHE A 77 6.27 -7.70 7.74
N ALA A 78 6.28 -6.64 8.56
CA ALA A 78 5.23 -6.41 9.55
C ALA A 78 3.84 -6.27 8.90
N LEU A 79 3.75 -5.57 7.76
CA LEU A 79 2.52 -5.49 6.95
C LEU A 79 2.07 -6.86 6.44
N ILE A 80 2.99 -7.67 5.91
CA ILE A 80 2.69 -9.03 5.44
C ILE A 80 2.17 -9.91 6.59
N ILE A 81 2.82 -9.86 7.76
CA ILE A 81 2.40 -10.61 8.94
C ILE A 81 1.01 -10.15 9.40
N LEU A 82 0.74 -8.85 9.43
CA LEU A 82 -0.55 -8.30 9.83
C LEU A 82 -1.67 -8.70 8.85
N CYS A 83 -1.42 -8.63 7.53
CA CYS A 83 -2.37 -9.10 6.53
C CYS A 83 -2.63 -10.61 6.67
N THR A 84 -1.58 -11.40 6.89
CA THR A 84 -1.68 -12.85 7.02
C THR A 84 -2.44 -13.23 8.29
N SER A 85 -2.16 -12.59 9.43
CA SER A 85 -2.88 -12.83 10.67
C SER A 85 -4.36 -12.45 10.55
N SER A 86 -4.68 -11.36 9.84
CA SER A 86 -6.05 -10.98 9.55
C SER A 86 -6.78 -12.06 8.75
N VAL A 87 -6.15 -12.62 7.71
CA VAL A 87 -6.72 -13.72 6.93
C VAL A 87 -6.91 -14.97 7.78
N SER A 88 -5.91 -15.35 8.56
CA SER A 88 -5.96 -16.53 9.41
C SER A 88 -7.06 -16.43 10.46
N VAL A 89 -7.26 -15.27 11.07
CA VAL A 89 -8.37 -15.04 12.02
C VAL A 89 -9.73 -15.15 11.32
N THR A 90 -9.87 -14.60 10.12
CA THR A 90 -11.10 -14.74 9.32
C THR A 90 -11.35 -16.20 8.95
N LEU A 91 -10.35 -16.92 8.45
CA LEU A 91 -10.44 -18.35 8.11
C LEU A 91 -10.79 -19.19 9.33
N TRP A 92 -10.17 -18.92 10.47
CA TRP A 92 -10.47 -19.60 11.74
C TRP A 92 -11.94 -19.41 12.15
N ARG A 93 -12.50 -18.20 12.01
CA ARG A 93 -13.93 -17.94 12.28
C ARG A 93 -14.86 -18.63 11.28
N ILE A 94 -14.46 -18.73 10.01
CA ILE A 94 -15.23 -19.48 9.00
C ILE A 94 -15.29 -20.96 9.37
N GLN A 95 -14.16 -21.55 9.80
CA GLN A 95 -14.10 -22.94 10.26
C GLN A 95 -14.99 -23.21 11.48
N GLN A 96 -15.24 -22.21 12.33
CA GLN A 96 -16.16 -22.31 13.47
C GLN A 96 -17.66 -22.22 13.11
N GLY A 97 -18.00 -22.26 11.82
CA GLY A 97 -19.40 -22.36 11.37
C GLY A 97 -20.08 -21.02 11.09
N THR A 98 -19.31 -19.94 10.89
CA THR A 98 -19.86 -18.69 10.33
C THR A 98 -19.73 -18.73 8.80
N PRO A 99 -20.83 -18.92 8.04
CA PRO A 99 -20.75 -18.95 6.58
C PRO A 99 -20.42 -17.54 6.09
N GLN A 100 -19.21 -17.39 5.54
CA GLN A 100 -18.73 -16.13 4.97
C GLN A 100 -18.41 -16.35 3.48
N ALA A 101 -18.84 -15.41 2.64
CA ALA A 101 -18.72 -15.53 1.19
C ALA A 101 -17.25 -15.58 0.71
N LEU A 102 -16.99 -16.25 -0.41
CA LEU A 102 -15.66 -16.42 -1.04
C LEU A 102 -14.94 -15.08 -1.29
N GLU A 103 -15.68 -14.00 -1.47
CA GLU A 103 -15.20 -12.64 -1.67
C GLU A 103 -14.31 -12.13 -0.53
N PHE A 104 -14.52 -12.63 0.70
CA PHE A 104 -13.69 -12.32 1.86
C PHE A 104 -12.27 -12.90 1.79
N LEU A 105 -12.03 -13.88 0.93
CA LEU A 105 -10.70 -14.48 0.72
C LEU A 105 -9.96 -13.81 -0.44
N ILE A 106 -10.68 -13.45 -1.51
CA ILE A 106 -10.09 -12.87 -2.72
C ILE A 106 -9.37 -11.55 -2.40
N HIS A 107 -10.05 -10.63 -1.72
CA HIS A 107 -9.50 -9.32 -1.39
C HIS A 107 -8.19 -9.37 -0.60
N PRO A 108 -8.11 -10.06 0.56
CA PRO A 108 -6.87 -10.09 1.30
C PRO A 108 -5.77 -10.92 0.61
N THR A 109 -6.12 -11.91 -0.23
CA THR A 109 -5.10 -12.59 -1.05
C THR A 109 -4.48 -11.66 -2.09
N VAL A 110 -5.28 -10.82 -2.77
CA VAL A 110 -4.76 -9.80 -3.70
C VAL A 110 -3.85 -8.81 -2.96
N TRP A 111 -4.24 -8.37 -1.76
CA TRP A 111 -3.39 -7.46 -0.97
C TRP A 111 -2.12 -8.14 -0.47
N LEU A 112 -2.18 -9.39 -0.01
CA LEU A 112 -1.02 -10.16 0.44
C LEU A 112 0.00 -10.38 -0.69
N THR A 113 -0.50 -10.77 -1.87
CA THR A 113 0.34 -10.93 -3.07
C THR A 113 0.97 -9.60 -3.49
N THR A 114 0.20 -8.50 -3.47
CA THR A 114 0.70 -7.15 -3.80
C THR A 114 1.75 -6.67 -2.81
N MET A 115 1.55 -6.86 -1.50
CA MET A 115 2.54 -6.49 -0.48
C MET A 115 3.83 -7.31 -0.62
N SER A 116 3.70 -8.60 -0.91
CA SER A 116 4.85 -9.47 -1.17
C SER A 116 5.64 -8.99 -2.39
N PHE A 117 4.95 -8.56 -3.44
CA PHE A 117 5.56 -7.99 -4.63
C PHE A 117 6.23 -6.63 -4.35
N ALA A 118 5.63 -5.77 -3.51
CA ALA A 118 6.24 -4.52 -3.07
C ALA A 118 7.55 -4.75 -2.30
N VAL A 119 7.58 -5.73 -1.38
CA VAL A 119 8.81 -6.12 -0.66
C VAL A 119 9.86 -6.69 -1.62
N PHE A 120 9.44 -7.48 -2.60
CA PHE A 120 10.33 -7.96 -3.65
C PHE A 120 10.94 -6.82 -4.47
N LEU A 121 10.14 -5.81 -4.85
CA LEU A 121 10.63 -4.62 -5.54
C LEU A 121 11.65 -3.85 -4.71
N ILE A 122 11.39 -3.62 -3.41
CA ILE A 122 12.35 -2.98 -2.49
C ILE A 122 13.68 -3.74 -2.50
N HIS A 123 13.64 -5.07 -2.43
CA HIS A 123 14.84 -5.91 -2.46
C HIS A 123 15.57 -5.87 -3.82
N ALA A 124 14.82 -5.89 -4.93
CA ALA A 124 15.37 -5.82 -6.28
C ALA A 124 16.05 -4.46 -6.55
N GLU A 125 15.42 -3.37 -6.12
CA GLU A 125 15.97 -2.01 -6.18
C GLU A 125 17.28 -1.89 -5.42
N ARG A 126 17.35 -2.49 -4.23
CA ARG A 126 18.58 -2.54 -3.44
C ARG A 126 19.69 -3.34 -4.14
N LYS A 127 19.37 -4.51 -4.70
CA LYS A 127 20.36 -5.32 -5.44
C LYS A 127 20.99 -4.57 -6.62
N LYS A 128 20.19 -3.72 -7.28
CA LYS A 128 20.60 -2.99 -8.49
C LYS A 128 20.93 -1.52 -8.26
N GLY A 129 20.94 -1.10 -7.00
CA GLY A 129 21.46 0.19 -6.57
C GLY A 129 20.57 1.40 -6.89
N VAL A 130 19.26 1.24 -6.82
CA VAL A 130 18.30 2.36 -6.97
C VAL A 130 18.13 3.08 -5.64
N GLN A 131 18.49 4.37 -5.59
CA GLN A 131 18.45 5.18 -4.36
C GLN A 131 17.07 5.78 -4.04
N ALA A 132 16.22 5.95 -5.04
CA ALA A 132 14.89 6.53 -4.88
C ALA A 132 13.97 5.95 -5.95
N SER A 133 12.88 5.32 -5.52
CA SER A 133 11.90 4.70 -6.41
C SER A 133 10.60 5.48 -6.41
N GLY A 134 10.27 6.04 -7.56
CA GLY A 134 8.97 6.68 -7.78
C GLY A 134 7.82 5.69 -7.79
N VAL A 135 8.06 4.44 -8.22
CA VAL A 135 7.03 3.40 -8.30
C VAL A 135 6.55 3.05 -6.89
N LEU A 136 7.48 2.75 -5.97
CA LEU A 136 7.14 2.47 -4.57
C LEU A 136 6.56 3.68 -3.85
N PHE A 137 7.08 4.89 -4.10
CA PHE A 137 6.50 6.12 -3.54
C PHE A 137 5.02 6.28 -3.93
N GLY A 138 4.71 6.15 -5.23
CA GLY A 138 3.33 6.23 -5.73
C GLY A 138 2.44 5.13 -5.16
N TYR A 139 2.96 3.90 -5.03
CA TYR A 139 2.22 2.79 -4.43
C TYR A 139 1.83 3.06 -2.97
N TRP A 140 2.78 3.44 -2.11
CA TRP A 140 2.50 3.72 -0.69
C TRP A 140 1.56 4.92 -0.53
N LEU A 141 1.66 5.92 -1.41
CA LEU A 141 0.73 7.05 -1.45
C LEU A 141 -0.70 6.58 -1.76
N LEU A 142 -0.88 5.73 -2.78
CA LEU A 142 -2.19 5.16 -3.14
C LEU A 142 -2.75 4.30 -1.99
N CYS A 143 -1.92 3.47 -1.37
CA CYS A 143 -2.29 2.66 -0.21
C CYS A 143 -2.64 3.50 1.04
N PHE A 144 -2.15 4.74 1.14
CA PHE A 144 -2.53 5.66 2.21
C PHE A 144 -3.86 6.37 1.89
N LEU A 145 -3.99 6.94 0.70
CA LEU A 145 -5.13 7.79 0.33
C LEU A 145 -6.45 7.02 0.27
N PHE A 146 -6.47 5.86 -0.39
CA PHE A 146 -7.74 5.16 -0.64
C PHE A 146 -8.32 4.50 0.63
N PRO A 147 -7.58 3.69 1.42
CA PRO A 147 -8.11 3.10 2.65
C PRO A 147 -8.41 4.12 3.75
N ALA A 148 -7.66 5.23 3.85
CA ALA A 148 -7.94 6.27 4.85
C ALA A 148 -9.34 6.87 4.71
N THR A 149 -9.82 7.04 3.48
CA THR A 149 -11.20 7.52 3.24
C THR A 149 -12.25 6.51 3.72
N SER A 150 -11.97 5.22 3.65
CA SER A 150 -12.89 4.18 4.14
C SER A 150 -12.85 4.03 5.67
N ALA A 151 -11.68 4.16 6.31
CA ALA A 151 -11.53 4.03 7.75
C ALA A 151 -12.14 5.22 8.51
N THR A 152 -12.03 6.44 7.98
CA THR A 152 -12.65 7.65 8.55
C THR A 152 -14.18 7.57 8.53
N GLN A 153 -14.77 6.97 7.50
CA GLN A 153 -16.21 6.71 7.40
C GLN A 153 -16.69 5.58 8.34
N GLN A 154 -15.82 4.62 8.63
CA GLN A 154 -16.12 3.53 9.58
C GLN A 154 -16.02 4.01 11.04
N ALA A 155 -15.07 4.90 11.34
CA ALA A 155 -14.89 5.47 12.68
C ALA A 155 -16.11 6.28 13.17
N SER A 156 -16.86 6.90 12.25
CA SER A 156 -18.08 7.64 12.59
C SER A 156 -19.27 6.75 12.94
N ARG A 157 -19.18 5.42 12.72
CA ARG A 157 -20.27 4.45 12.99
C ARG A 157 -20.14 3.70 14.32
N GLY A 158 -19.12 4.03 15.12
CA GLY A 158 -19.03 3.79 16.56
C GLY A 158 -19.67 2.50 17.09
N ASP A 159 -18.98 1.38 16.98
CA ASP A 159 -19.21 0.24 17.86
C ASP A 159 -17.87 -0.44 18.15
N PHE A 160 -17.28 -0.19 19.32
CA PHE A 160 -15.93 -0.69 19.70
C PHE A 160 -15.99 -1.94 20.58
N GLN A 161 -17.18 -2.37 21.01
CA GLN A 161 -17.36 -3.32 22.11
C GLN A 161 -17.31 -4.80 21.69
N SER A 162 -17.49 -5.12 20.39
CA SER A 162 -17.75 -6.50 19.97
C SER A 162 -16.57 -7.26 19.34
N ASP A 163 -15.51 -6.60 18.83
CA ASP A 163 -14.33 -7.29 18.24
C ASP A 163 -13.04 -6.40 18.18
N PRO A 164 -12.21 -6.35 19.24
CA PRO A 164 -11.04 -5.44 19.31
C PRO A 164 -10.07 -5.59 18.12
N PHE A 165 -9.82 -6.81 17.67
CA PHE A 165 -8.90 -7.10 16.55
C PHE A 165 -9.42 -6.52 15.21
N ARG A 166 -10.73 -6.58 14.98
CA ARG A 166 -11.38 -6.09 13.75
C ARG A 166 -11.34 -4.56 13.67
N HIS A 167 -11.41 -3.89 14.82
CA HIS A 167 -11.29 -2.45 14.90
C HIS A 167 -9.84 -1.97 14.87
N LEU A 168 -8.91 -2.66 15.55
CA LEU A 168 -7.52 -2.23 15.67
C LEU A 168 -6.69 -2.48 14.41
N SER A 169 -6.91 -3.61 13.72
CA SER A 169 -6.11 -4.03 12.57
C SER A 169 -6.04 -2.99 11.43
N PRO A 170 -7.16 -2.34 11.01
CA PRO A 170 -7.12 -1.27 10.00
C PRO A 170 -6.27 -0.05 10.41
N TYR A 171 -6.30 0.36 11.67
CA TYR A 171 -5.50 1.49 12.17
C TYR A 171 -4.00 1.15 12.22
N LEU A 172 -3.66 -0.07 12.67
CA LEU A 172 -2.28 -0.54 12.65
C LEU A 172 -1.76 -0.63 11.21
N TYR A 173 -2.57 -1.17 10.30
CA TYR A 173 -2.26 -1.25 8.88
C TYR A 173 -1.99 0.15 8.29
N LEU A 174 -2.89 1.12 8.51
CA LEU A 174 -2.73 2.49 8.01
C LEU A 174 -1.48 3.17 8.60
N SER A 175 -1.20 2.95 9.89
CA SER A 175 -0.03 3.49 10.58
C SER A 175 1.28 2.96 9.98
N LEU A 176 1.34 1.66 9.68
CA LEU A 176 2.48 1.04 9.01
C LEU A 176 2.64 1.57 7.58
N VAL A 177 1.56 1.67 6.80
CA VAL A 177 1.59 2.23 5.43
C VAL A 177 2.09 3.68 5.44
N MET A 178 1.65 4.49 6.40
CA MET A 178 2.12 5.87 6.56
C MET A 178 3.61 5.92 6.89
N ALA A 179 4.11 5.04 7.77
CA ALA A 179 5.53 4.93 8.05
C ALA A 179 6.33 4.54 6.79
N GLN A 180 5.81 3.61 5.99
CA GLN A 180 6.37 3.24 4.68
C GLN A 180 6.46 4.42 3.73
N PHE A 181 5.38 5.18 3.63
CA PHE A 181 5.30 6.35 2.78
C PHE A 181 6.34 7.40 3.22
N ALA A 182 6.41 7.70 4.51
CA ALA A 182 7.41 8.62 5.06
C ALA A 182 8.85 8.15 4.76
N LEU A 183 9.14 6.85 4.90
CA LEU A 183 10.45 6.29 4.55
C LEU A 183 10.72 6.31 3.04
N SER A 184 9.69 6.29 2.20
CA SER A 184 9.83 6.43 0.74
C SER A 184 10.11 7.88 0.31
N CYS A 185 9.74 8.87 1.13
CA CYS A 185 10.12 10.27 0.96
C CYS A 185 11.59 10.53 1.26
N LEU A 186 12.24 9.68 2.07
CA LEU A 186 13.66 9.80 2.42
C LEU A 186 14.53 9.15 1.33
N ALA A 187 15.57 9.85 0.90
CA ALA A 187 16.56 9.29 -0.03
C ALA A 187 17.39 8.22 0.68
N ASP A 188 17.54 7.03 0.06
CA ASP A 188 18.49 6.04 0.56
C ASP A 188 19.94 6.51 0.32
N GLN A 189 20.85 6.07 1.19
CA GLN A 189 22.27 6.44 1.16
C GLN A 189 22.93 6.10 -0.20
N CYS A 190 23.98 6.86 -0.55
CA CYS A 190 24.74 6.64 -1.78
C CYS A 190 25.33 5.21 -1.88
N PRO A 191 25.34 4.59 -3.09
CA PRO A 191 25.98 3.30 -3.29
C PRO A 191 27.47 3.39 -2.97
N LEU A 192 27.97 2.47 -2.13
CA LEU A 192 29.38 2.44 -1.73
C LEU A 192 30.32 2.06 -2.88
N PHE A 193 29.87 1.24 -3.82
CA PHE A 193 30.61 0.89 -5.03
C PHE A 193 30.01 1.60 -6.23
N ARG A 194 30.25 2.91 -6.32
CA ARG A 194 29.95 3.64 -7.56
C ARG A 194 30.99 3.22 -8.60
N LYS A 195 30.54 2.72 -9.77
CA LYS A 195 31.42 2.40 -10.92
C LYS A 195 32.29 3.58 -11.39
N ARG A 196 32.04 4.80 -10.90
CA ARG A 196 32.82 6.00 -11.17
C ARG A 196 33.50 6.48 -9.88
N PRO A 197 34.75 6.95 -9.95
CA PRO A 197 35.44 7.50 -8.79
C PRO A 197 34.62 8.61 -8.13
N PRO A 198 34.77 8.83 -6.81
CA PRO A 198 34.12 9.93 -6.10
C PRO A 198 34.46 11.25 -6.79
N GLN A 199 33.44 11.88 -7.39
CA GLN A 199 33.60 13.16 -8.05
C GLN A 199 33.60 14.25 -6.97
N ALA A 200 34.56 15.18 -7.01
CA ALA A 200 34.70 16.23 -5.99
C ALA A 200 33.45 17.14 -5.85
N ASN A 201 32.64 17.23 -6.90
CA ASN A 201 31.36 17.95 -6.88
C ASN A 201 30.28 17.18 -7.68
N PRO A 202 29.60 16.18 -7.08
CA PRO A 202 28.58 15.41 -7.76
C PRO A 202 27.28 16.23 -7.90
N CYS A 203 26.57 16.10 -9.03
CA CYS A 203 25.30 16.80 -9.21
C CYS A 203 24.30 16.45 -8.08
N PRO A 204 23.68 17.45 -7.41
CA PRO A 204 22.78 17.24 -6.26
C PRO A 204 21.56 16.38 -6.60
N LYS A 205 21.14 16.38 -7.89
CA LYS A 205 20.09 15.48 -8.42
C LYS A 205 20.36 14.00 -8.15
N ALA A 206 21.62 13.55 -8.05
CA ALA A 206 21.93 12.16 -7.79
C ALA A 206 21.49 11.72 -6.38
N GLY A 207 21.77 12.54 -5.36
CA GLY A 207 21.48 12.25 -3.95
C GLY A 207 20.09 12.71 -3.47
N ALA A 208 19.37 13.51 -4.26
CA ALA A 208 18.06 14.00 -3.89
C ALA A 208 17.00 12.90 -3.72
N SER A 209 16.09 13.09 -2.75
CA SER A 209 14.92 12.22 -2.55
C SER A 209 13.96 12.28 -3.75
N PHE A 210 13.07 11.28 -3.86
CA PHE A 210 12.06 11.28 -4.93
C PHE A 210 11.21 12.57 -4.97
N PRO A 211 10.62 13.07 -3.85
CA PRO A 211 9.85 14.30 -3.89
C PRO A 211 10.69 15.53 -4.26
N SER A 212 11.95 15.61 -3.81
CA SER A 212 12.88 16.67 -4.22
C SER A 212 13.17 16.63 -5.72
N LYS A 213 13.35 15.43 -6.30
CA LYS A 213 13.49 15.23 -7.75
C LYS A 213 12.23 15.63 -8.51
N ALA A 214 11.05 15.30 -7.99
CA ALA A 214 9.77 15.60 -8.63
C ALA A 214 9.43 17.10 -8.60
N MET A 215 9.71 17.79 -7.48
CA MET A 215 9.46 19.23 -7.32
C MET A 215 10.64 20.12 -7.73
N PHE A 216 11.71 19.55 -8.30
CA PHE A 216 12.94 20.26 -8.67
C PHE A 216 13.63 21.02 -7.52
N TRP A 217 13.31 20.71 -6.26
CA TRP A 217 13.85 21.40 -5.08
C TRP A 217 15.37 21.20 -4.96
N TRP A 218 15.94 20.16 -5.57
CA TRP A 218 17.38 19.93 -5.60
C TRP A 218 18.20 21.05 -6.27
N VAL A 219 17.55 21.98 -7.01
CA VAL A 219 18.19 23.14 -7.65
C VAL A 219 18.35 24.32 -6.68
N SER A 220 17.53 24.37 -5.63
CA SER A 220 17.47 25.51 -4.69
C SER A 220 18.45 25.40 -3.52
N GLY A 221 19.26 24.33 -3.46
CA GLY A 221 20.20 24.04 -2.38
C GLY A 221 21.66 24.24 -2.77
#